data_AF-A0AAJ2BW13-F1
#
_entry.id   AF-A0AAJ2BW13-F1
#
_cell.length_a   1.000
_cell.length_b   1.000
_cell.length_c   1.000
_cell.angle_alpha   90.00
_cell.angle_beta   90.00
_cell.angle_gamma   90.00
#
_symmetry.space_group_name_H-M   'P 1'
#
loop_
_entity.id
_entity.type
_entity.pdbx_description
1 polymer ?
#
loop_
_entity_poly.entity_id
_entity_poly.type
_entity_poly.pdbx_seq_one_letter_code
_entity_poly.pdbx_strand_id
1 'polypeptide(L)'
;MENKEIQINQIWNDDKRNDLKEFILIHAKAQTEERKLTNQLLSIQYKIEDYIQNDFENGEMLKILDFVKMYLKALNISQKRLANLFEMKDSNLHKYLAGERKLNTEIVLKLSSFSHTKPEYWYRIQVKNELLELKKESGKIDFYKKYDYKNLIEV
;
A
#
# COMPACT_ATOMS: atom_id res chain seq x y z
N MET A 1 29.47 -28.88 32.10
CA MET A 1 28.05 -28.59 31.84
C MET A 1 27.82 -28.83 30.36
N GLU A 2 27.07 -29.86 29.99
CA GLU A 2 26.66 -30.03 28.59
C GLU A 2 25.75 -28.85 28.21
N ASN A 3 26.11 -28.12 27.17
CA ASN A 3 25.22 -27.14 26.57
C ASN A 3 24.05 -27.92 25.97
N LYS A 4 22.90 -27.93 26.65
CA LYS A 4 21.66 -28.43 26.06
C LYS A 4 21.28 -27.49 24.91
N GLU A 5 21.55 -27.91 23.68
CA GLU A 5 21.08 -27.21 22.49
C GLU A 5 19.55 -27.13 22.53
N ILE A 6 19.03 -25.90 22.56
CA ILE A 6 17.59 -25.66 22.52
C ILE A 6 17.10 -26.03 21.13
N GLN A 7 16.18 -26.98 21.06
CA GLN A 7 15.62 -27.44 19.80
C GLN A 7 14.65 -26.39 19.23
N ILE A 8 14.66 -26.18 17.92
CA ILE A 8 13.82 -25.16 17.23
C ILE A 8 12.33 -25.36 17.56
N ASN A 9 11.88 -26.60 17.64
CA ASN A 9 10.50 -26.96 18.00
C ASN A 9 10.13 -26.61 19.45
N GLN A 10 11.11 -26.45 20.35
CA GLN A 10 10.90 -25.96 21.71
C GLN A 10 10.82 -24.44 21.77
N ILE A 11 11.37 -23.73 20.77
CA ILE A 11 11.28 -22.27 20.66
C ILE A 11 9.95 -21.88 19.97
N TRP A 12 9.61 -22.57 18.88
CA TRP A 12 8.46 -22.28 18.04
C TRP A 12 7.38 -23.37 18.17
N ASN A 13 6.80 -23.50 19.36
CA ASN A 13 5.61 -24.34 19.59
C ASN A 13 4.34 -23.49 19.67
N ASP A 14 3.19 -24.15 19.56
CA ASP A 14 1.90 -23.47 19.54
C ASP A 14 1.55 -22.83 20.89
N ASP A 15 1.95 -23.43 22.01
CA ASP A 15 1.73 -22.88 23.35
C ASP A 15 2.41 -21.52 23.52
N LYS A 16 3.71 -21.43 23.24
CA LYS A 16 4.48 -20.17 23.29
C LYS A 16 3.96 -19.12 22.31
N ARG A 17 3.48 -19.54 21.14
CA ARG A 17 2.83 -18.62 20.18
C ARG A 17 1.53 -18.08 20.74
N ASN A 18 0.75 -18.89 21.43
CA ASN A 18 -0.49 -18.48 22.07
C ASN A 18 -0.21 -17.56 23.27
N ASP A 19 0.77 -17.89 24.11
CA ASP A 19 1.21 -17.05 25.23
C ASP A 19 1.68 -15.67 24.73
N LEU A 20 2.47 -15.65 23.66
CA LEU A 20 2.92 -14.41 23.04
C LEU A 20 1.74 -13.60 22.47
N LYS A 21 0.79 -14.24 21.80
CA LYS A 21 -0.43 -13.57 21.29
C LYS A 21 -1.23 -12.97 22.44
N GLU A 22 -1.43 -13.71 23.52
CA GLU A 22 -2.15 -13.24 24.70
C GLU A 22 -1.45 -12.05 25.34
N PHE A 23 -0.14 -12.15 25.55
CA PHE A 23 0.70 -11.06 26.04
C PHE A 23 0.56 -9.79 25.18
N ILE A 24 0.67 -9.92 23.85
CA ILE A 24 0.48 -8.80 22.92
C ILE A 24 -0.91 -8.20 23.06
N LEU A 25 -1.97 -9.02 23.16
CA LEU A 25 -3.34 -8.55 23.29
C LEU A 25 -3.58 -7.80 24.61
N ILE A 26 -3.01 -8.29 25.72
CA ILE A 26 -3.08 -7.61 27.03
C ILE A 26 -2.43 -6.23 26.93
N HIS A 27 -1.21 -6.16 26.40
CA HIS A 27 -0.50 -4.90 26.25
C HIS A 27 -1.17 -3.94 25.26
N ALA A 28 -1.73 -4.45 24.15
CA ALA A 28 -2.47 -3.65 23.19
C ALA A 28 -3.75 -3.04 23.80
N LYS A 29 -4.47 -3.79 24.63
CA LYS A 29 -5.67 -3.29 25.34
C LYS A 29 -5.36 -2.17 26.32
N ALA A 30 -4.20 -2.23 26.98
CA ALA A 30 -3.76 -1.25 27.96
C ALA A 30 -3.26 0.08 27.37
N GLN A 31 -3.10 0.18 26.04
CA GLN A 31 -2.63 1.39 25.39
C GLN A 31 -3.68 2.50 25.39
N THR A 32 -3.19 3.76 25.37
CA THR A 32 -4.04 4.94 25.11
C THR A 32 -4.62 4.89 23.70
N GLU A 33 -5.75 5.56 23.48
CA GLU A 33 -6.37 5.65 22.16
C GLU A 33 -5.45 6.32 21.12
N GLU A 34 -4.68 7.33 21.53
CA GLU A 34 -3.65 7.94 20.68
C GLU A 34 -2.57 6.94 20.24
N ARG A 35 -2.10 6.10 21.16
CA ARG A 35 -1.10 5.07 20.84
C ARG A 35 -1.68 3.99 19.92
N LYS A 36 -2.94 3.58 20.16
CA LYS A 36 -3.65 2.64 19.27
C LYS A 36 -3.78 3.22 17.87
N LEU A 37 -4.20 4.48 17.75
CA LEU A 37 -4.27 5.17 16.47
C LEU A 37 -2.90 5.24 15.79
N THR A 38 -1.87 5.66 16.52
CA THR A 38 -0.49 5.72 15.99
C THR A 38 -0.06 4.37 15.42
N ASN A 39 -0.32 3.27 16.14
CA ASN A 39 0.01 1.93 15.68
C ASN A 39 -0.78 1.52 14.42
N GLN A 40 -2.06 1.94 14.33
CA GLN A 40 -2.86 1.73 13.11
C GLN A 40 -2.33 2.52 11.92
N LEU A 41 -1.90 3.77 12.13
CA LEU A 41 -1.32 4.59 11.06
C LEU A 41 0.02 4.02 10.58
N LEU A 42 0.88 3.61 11.52
CA LEU A 42 2.15 2.95 11.20
C LEU A 42 1.96 1.64 10.44
N SER A 43 0.96 0.83 10.80
CA SER A 43 0.70 -0.42 10.08
C SER A 43 0.28 -0.17 8.63
N ILE A 44 -0.44 0.92 8.36
CA ILE A 44 -0.78 1.33 6.99
C ILE A 44 0.48 1.77 6.24
N GLN A 45 1.37 2.53 6.88
CA GLN A 45 2.63 2.95 6.28
C GLN A 45 3.51 1.74 5.91
N TYR A 46 3.68 0.78 6.82
CA TYR A 46 4.43 -0.45 6.52
C TYR A 46 3.78 -1.25 5.40
N LYS A 47 2.44 -1.30 5.34
CA LYS A 47 1.75 -1.96 4.23
C LYS A 47 1.99 -1.27 2.88
N ILE A 48 2.11 0.07 2.86
CA ILE A 48 2.52 0.80 1.66
C ILE A 48 3.95 0.44 1.28
N GLU A 49 4.88 0.44 2.23
CA GLU A 49 6.28 0.08 2.03
C GLU A 49 6.44 -1.34 1.48
N ASP A 50 5.78 -2.31 2.10
CA ASP A 50 5.74 -3.69 1.63
C ASP A 50 5.15 -3.77 0.22
N TYR A 51 4.07 -3.03 -0.04
CA TYR A 51 3.46 -3.03 -1.37
C TYR A 51 4.40 -2.47 -2.42
N ILE A 52 5.12 -1.38 -2.17
CA ILE A 52 6.00 -0.79 -3.20
C ILE A 52 7.32 -1.55 -3.37
N GLN A 53 7.78 -2.29 -2.35
CA GLN A 53 9.07 -3.00 -2.38
C GLN A 53 8.97 -4.40 -2.98
N ASN A 54 7.85 -5.09 -2.79
CA ASN A 54 7.75 -6.50 -3.19
C ASN A 54 7.25 -6.64 -4.63
N ASP A 55 7.95 -7.44 -5.44
CA ASP A 55 7.49 -7.84 -6.79
C ASP A 55 6.45 -8.96 -6.69
N PHE A 56 5.30 -8.68 -6.07
CA PHE A 56 4.19 -9.64 -6.04
C PHE A 56 3.52 -9.72 -7.42
N GLU A 57 4.05 -10.57 -8.29
CA GLU A 57 3.47 -10.82 -9.63
C GLU A 57 2.08 -11.49 -9.55
N ASN A 58 1.76 -12.15 -8.44
CA ASN A 58 0.51 -12.88 -8.22
C ASN A 58 -0.34 -12.34 -7.04
N GLY A 59 0.02 -11.17 -6.48
CA GLY A 59 -0.74 -10.53 -5.41
C GLY A 59 -1.94 -9.73 -5.91
N GLU A 60 -2.89 -9.45 -5.02
CA GLU A 60 -3.96 -8.48 -5.30
C GLU A 60 -3.36 -7.09 -5.57
N MET A 61 -3.74 -6.48 -6.70
CA MET A 61 -3.34 -5.12 -7.03
C MET A 61 -4.13 -4.14 -6.17
N LEU A 62 -3.45 -3.48 -5.23
CA LEU A 62 -4.05 -2.46 -4.38
C LEU A 62 -3.98 -1.09 -5.05
N LYS A 63 -5.12 -0.41 -5.14
CA LYS A 63 -5.21 0.97 -5.62
C LYS A 63 -4.85 1.95 -4.51
N ILE A 64 -4.53 3.19 -4.89
CA ILE A 64 -4.35 4.30 -3.93
C ILE A 64 -5.59 4.43 -3.02
N LEU A 65 -6.80 4.26 -3.58
CA LEU A 65 -8.06 4.26 -2.85
C LEU A 65 -8.08 3.25 -1.70
N ASP A 66 -7.47 2.08 -1.86
CA ASP A 66 -7.51 1.03 -0.84
C ASP A 66 -6.68 1.43 0.37
N PHE A 67 -5.49 2.00 0.16
CA PHE A 67 -4.68 2.57 1.24
C PHE A 67 -5.36 3.76 1.91
N VAL A 68 -5.96 4.66 1.12
CA VAL A 68 -6.70 5.80 1.67
C VAL A 68 -7.89 5.35 2.50
N LYS A 69 -8.64 4.33 2.07
CA LYS A 69 -9.73 3.74 2.88
C LYS A 69 -9.24 3.20 4.21
N MET A 70 -8.02 2.66 4.29
CA MET A 70 -7.44 2.22 5.56
C MET A 70 -7.21 3.42 6.50
N TYR A 71 -6.66 4.53 6.00
CA TYR A 71 -6.52 5.76 6.78
C TYR A 71 -7.86 6.32 7.23
N LEU A 72 -8.85 6.41 6.32
CA LEU A 72 -10.21 6.88 6.63
C LEU A 72 -10.86 6.04 7.74
N LYS A 73 -10.69 4.72 7.68
CA LYS A 73 -11.20 3.79 8.70
C LYS A 73 -10.51 3.99 10.05
N ALA A 74 -9.17 4.08 10.06
CA ALA A 74 -8.41 4.30 11.30
C ALA A 74 -8.77 5.64 11.98
N LEU A 75 -8.96 6.68 11.18
CA LEU A 75 -9.31 8.02 11.65
C LEU A 75 -10.81 8.24 11.89
N ASN A 76 -11.64 7.25 11.55
CA ASN A 76 -13.10 7.33 11.59
C ASN A 76 -13.66 8.57 10.85
N ILE A 77 -13.18 8.81 9.63
CA ILE A 77 -13.63 9.92 8.78
C ILE A 77 -14.12 9.43 7.41
N SER A 78 -15.00 10.20 6.78
CA SER A 78 -15.50 9.89 5.44
C SER A 78 -14.57 10.44 4.35
N GLN A 79 -14.62 9.84 3.15
CA GLN A 79 -13.91 10.36 1.98
C GLN A 79 -14.35 11.79 1.63
N LYS A 80 -15.65 12.11 1.80
CA LYS A 80 -16.18 13.46 1.65
C LYS A 80 -15.49 14.46 2.58
N ARG A 81 -15.21 14.08 3.84
CA ARG A 81 -14.49 14.94 4.79
C ARG A 81 -13.04 15.15 4.35
N LEU A 82 -12.38 14.12 3.82
CA LEU A 82 -11.05 14.24 3.22
C LEU A 82 -11.06 15.15 1.98
N ALA A 83 -12.07 15.01 1.11
CA ALA A 83 -12.22 15.87 -0.06
C ALA A 83 -12.37 17.35 0.31
N ASN A 84 -13.14 17.64 1.37
CA ASN A 84 -13.24 18.99 1.92
C ASN A 84 -11.89 19.50 2.45
N LEU A 85 -11.13 18.66 3.17
CA LEU A 85 -9.78 19.00 3.63
C LEU A 85 -8.84 19.27 2.44
N PHE A 86 -9.00 18.56 1.33
CA PHE A 86 -8.23 18.74 0.10
C PHE A 86 -8.78 19.87 -0.78
N GLU A 87 -9.79 20.60 -0.30
CA GLU A 87 -10.42 21.72 -1.00
C GLU A 87 -10.90 21.33 -2.41
N MET A 88 -11.45 20.11 -2.55
CA MET A 88 -11.89 19.59 -3.84
C MET A 88 -13.21 18.81 -3.75
N LYS A 89 -13.89 18.66 -4.88
CA LYS A 89 -15.11 17.83 -4.95
C LYS A 89 -14.78 16.38 -4.65
N ASP A 90 -15.63 15.71 -3.88
CA ASP A 90 -15.48 14.28 -3.53
C ASP A 90 -15.37 13.38 -4.78
N SER A 91 -16.17 13.65 -5.81
CA SER A 91 -16.06 12.95 -7.09
C SER A 91 -14.73 13.19 -7.80
N ASN A 92 -14.12 14.37 -7.64
CA ASN A 92 -12.82 14.69 -8.21
C ASN A 92 -11.72 13.92 -7.46
N LEU A 93 -11.77 13.91 -6.12
CA LEU A 93 -10.85 13.14 -5.28
C LEU A 93 -10.95 11.64 -5.62
N HIS A 94 -12.17 11.09 -5.68
CA HIS A 94 -12.39 9.68 -5.97
C HIS A 94 -11.71 9.23 -7.26
N LYS A 95 -11.77 10.05 -8.33
CA LYS A 95 -11.13 9.74 -9.61
C LYS A 95 -9.61 9.61 -9.50
N TYR A 96 -8.94 10.44 -8.69
CA TYR A 96 -7.52 10.27 -8.43
C TYR A 96 -7.24 9.01 -7.63
N LEU A 97 -8.01 8.77 -6.55
CA LEU A 97 -7.79 7.62 -5.68
C LEU A 97 -8.05 6.28 -6.39
N ALA A 98 -9.07 6.22 -7.24
CA ALA A 98 -9.48 5.02 -7.97
C ALA A 98 -8.57 4.69 -9.18
N GLY A 99 -7.64 5.59 -9.53
CA GLY A 99 -6.74 5.45 -10.67
C GLY A 99 -7.32 5.91 -12.01
N GLU A 100 -8.53 6.49 -12.03
CA GLU A 100 -9.12 7.07 -13.26
C GLU A 100 -8.35 8.33 -13.72
N ARG A 101 -7.67 9.01 -12.80
CA ARG A 101 -6.76 10.12 -13.08
C ARG A 101 -5.41 9.85 -12.44
N LYS A 102 -4.35 10.09 -13.21
CA LYS A 102 -2.98 10.07 -12.69
C LYS A 102 -2.80 11.15 -11.62
N LEU A 103 -2.10 10.80 -10.55
CA LEU A 103 -1.71 11.73 -9.50
C LEU A 103 -0.86 12.85 -10.10
N ASN A 104 -1.25 14.08 -9.82
CA ASN A 104 -0.41 15.26 -10.06
C ASN A 104 0.31 15.66 -8.76
N THR A 105 1.27 16.58 -8.85
CA THR A 105 2.06 17.03 -7.70
C THR A 105 1.21 17.54 -6.54
N GLU A 106 0.15 18.30 -6.83
CA GLU A 106 -0.73 18.87 -5.80
C GLU A 106 -1.44 17.76 -5.00
N ILE A 107 -2.01 16.76 -5.68
CA ILE A 107 -2.69 15.65 -5.01
C ILE A 107 -1.70 14.80 -4.22
N VAL A 108 -0.50 14.55 -4.75
CA VAL A 108 0.54 13.82 -4.02
C VAL A 108 0.94 14.55 -2.75
N LEU A 109 1.18 15.86 -2.81
CA LEU A 109 1.53 16.64 -1.63
C LEU A 109 0.40 16.65 -0.59
N LYS A 110 -0.86 16.79 -1.03
CA LYS A 110 -2.03 16.67 -0.15
C LYS A 110 -2.13 15.30 0.53
N LEU A 111 -1.97 14.21 -0.23
CA LEU A 111 -1.94 12.85 0.30
C LEU A 111 -0.79 12.65 1.29
N SER A 112 0.39 13.15 0.97
CA SER A 112 1.60 13.03 1.80
C SER A 112 1.45 13.75 3.12
N SER A 113 0.97 14.99 3.09
CA SER A 113 0.70 15.77 4.30
C SER A 113 -0.38 15.13 5.17
N PHE A 114 -1.45 14.59 4.57
CA PHE A 114 -2.51 13.91 5.32
C PHE A 114 -2.06 12.60 5.97
N SER A 115 -1.23 11.83 5.26
CA SER A 115 -0.84 10.46 5.66
C SER A 115 0.51 10.37 6.37
N HIS A 116 1.25 11.47 6.45
CA HIS A 116 2.67 11.50 6.85
C HIS A 116 3.54 10.49 6.08
N THR A 117 3.13 10.15 4.85
CA THR A 117 3.86 9.25 3.96
C THR A 117 4.62 10.08 2.94
N LYS A 118 5.83 9.65 2.56
CA LYS A 118 6.67 10.34 1.59
C LYS A 118 5.96 10.48 0.22
N PRO A 119 6.01 11.64 -0.45
CA PRO A 119 5.43 11.86 -1.78
C PRO A 119 5.75 10.78 -2.81
N GLU A 120 7.00 10.30 -2.81
CA GLU A 120 7.49 9.32 -3.76
C GLU A 120 6.78 7.98 -3.62
N TYR A 121 6.26 7.64 -2.42
CA TYR A 121 5.60 6.37 -2.20
C TYR A 121 4.24 6.34 -2.91
N TRP A 122 3.51 7.45 -2.93
CA TRP A 122 2.25 7.56 -3.68
C TRP A 122 2.47 7.40 -5.17
N TYR A 123 3.52 8.01 -5.71
CA TYR A 123 3.91 7.78 -7.11
C TYR A 123 4.33 6.33 -7.37
N ARG A 124 5.09 5.71 -6.46
CA ARG A 124 5.50 4.30 -6.60
C ARG A 124 4.31 3.35 -6.62
N ILE A 125 3.27 3.59 -5.83
CA ILE A 125 2.02 2.81 -5.92
C ILE A 125 1.42 2.94 -7.32
N GLN A 126 1.27 4.16 -7.84
CA GLN A 126 0.70 4.39 -9.18
C GLN A 126 1.54 3.70 -10.26
N VAL A 127 2.86 3.92 -10.27
CA VAL A 127 3.78 3.34 -11.25
C VAL A 127 3.75 1.82 -11.17
N LYS A 128 3.78 1.25 -9.97
CA LYS A 128 3.69 -0.20 -9.80
C LYS A 128 2.39 -0.75 -10.40
N ASN A 129 1.26 -0.11 -10.15
CA ASN A 129 -0.03 -0.54 -10.71
C ASN A 129 -0.04 -0.45 -12.25
N GLU A 130 0.47 0.66 -12.82
CA GLU A 130 0.59 0.83 -14.27
C GLU A 130 1.52 -0.24 -14.89
N LEU A 131 2.63 -0.59 -14.23
CA LEU A 131 3.52 -1.66 -14.69
C LEU A 131 2.88 -3.04 -14.63
N LEU A 132 2.07 -3.32 -13.61
CA LEU A 132 1.31 -4.57 -13.51
C LEU A 132 0.24 -4.66 -14.61
N GLU A 133 -0.42 -3.55 -14.96
CA GLU A 133 -1.34 -3.50 -16.10
C GLU A 133 -0.59 -3.71 -17.42
N LEU A 134 0.56 -3.06 -17.61
CA LEU A 134 1.40 -3.24 -18.79
C LEU A 134 1.84 -4.70 -18.95
N LYS A 135 2.23 -5.40 -17.87
CA LYS A 135 2.57 -6.83 -17.89
C LYS A 135 1.39 -7.70 -18.34
N LYS A 136 0.15 -7.32 -18.01
CA LYS A 136 -1.05 -8.02 -18.50
C LYS A 136 -1.27 -7.79 -19.99
N GLU A 137 -0.97 -6.59 -20.50
CA GLU A 137 -1.10 -6.27 -21.92
C GLU A 137 0.05 -6.81 -22.77
N SER A 138 1.24 -7.02 -22.21
CA SER A 138 2.42 -7.48 -22.95
C SER A 138 2.25 -8.86 -23.61
N GLY A 139 1.27 -9.66 -23.21
CA GLY A 139 0.88 -10.87 -23.95
C GLY A 139 0.42 -10.61 -25.40
N LYS A 140 0.16 -9.34 -25.76
CA LYS A 140 -0.23 -8.89 -27.10
C LYS A 140 0.93 -8.27 -27.89
N ILE A 141 2.18 -8.44 -27.46
CA ILE A 141 3.33 -7.74 -28.03
C ILE A 141 3.49 -7.95 -29.54
N ASP A 142 3.09 -9.12 -30.06
CA ASP A 142 3.11 -9.42 -31.49
C ASP A 142 2.24 -8.46 -32.33
N PHE A 143 1.09 -8.01 -31.80
CA PHE A 143 0.23 -7.03 -32.47
C PHE A 143 0.90 -5.66 -32.65
N TYR A 144 1.91 -5.36 -31.82
CA TYR A 144 2.63 -4.09 -31.84
C TYR A 144 3.86 -4.12 -32.76
N LYS A 145 4.31 -5.29 -33.25
CA LYS A 145 5.47 -5.41 -34.18
C LYS A 145 5.32 -4.55 -35.43
N LYS A 146 4.09 -4.31 -35.90
CA LYS A 146 3.82 -3.42 -37.04
C LYS A 146 4.25 -1.96 -36.81
N TYR A 147 4.41 -1.54 -35.56
CA TYR A 147 4.89 -0.20 -35.20
C TYR A 147 6.42 -0.13 -35.05
N ASP A 148 7.16 -1.20 -35.34
CA ASP A 148 8.64 -1.15 -35.39
C ASP A 148 9.07 -0.08 -36.41
N TYR A 149 10.03 0.77 -36.02
CA TYR A 149 10.57 1.82 -36.89
C TYR A 149 11.14 1.25 -38.20
N LYS A 150 11.58 -0.02 -38.21
CA LYS A 150 12.04 -0.73 -39.40
C LYS A 150 10.99 -0.83 -40.50
N ASN A 151 9.71 -0.76 -40.16
CA ASN A 151 8.63 -0.73 -41.15
C ASN A 151 8.43 0.67 -41.77
N LEU A 152 9.13 1.69 -41.27
CA LEU A 152 9.08 3.07 -41.76
C LEU A 152 10.31 3.48 -42.57
N ILE A 153 11.46 2.88 -42.29
CA ILE A 153 12.70 3.17 -43.02
C ILE A 153 12.84 2.21 -44.20
N GLU A 154 13.00 2.77 -45.40
CA GLU A 154 13.49 2.02 -46.56
C GLU A 154 15.00 1.81 -46.35
N VAL A 155 15.40 0.56 -46.08
CA VAL A 155 16.80 0.12 -46.05
C VAL A 155 17.15 -0.55 -47.36
#